data_AF-A0A821FED5-F1
#
_entry.id   AF-A0A821FED5-F1
#
_cell.length_a   1.000
_cell.length_b   1.000
_cell.length_c   1.000
_cell.angle_alpha   90.00
_cell.angle_beta   90.00
_cell.angle_gamma   90.00
#
_symmetry.space_group_name_H-M   'P 1'
#
loop_
_entity.id
_entity.type
_entity.pdbx_description
1 polymer ?
#
loop_
_entity_poly.entity_id
_entity_poly.type
_entity_poly.pdbx_seq_one_letter_code
_entity_poly.pdbx_strand_id
1 'polypeptide(L)'
;MFEKMLTCTHVLVVQFHTNLFLWCEQPVKNAIIRIFPYLCEIESIAANDEGFKNYLAISRHHLGMAYLHANFLEALIQQLEQVCTSPKWNARRAAIQFAQSMIFWNLFNARPYAQRLHVLVLKCLFDEQLEIRLVASMTLSGFYQCNYIQVTPEDL
;
A
#
# COMPACT_ATOMS: atom_id res chain seq x y z
N MET A 1 -18.08 6.71 23.30
CA MET A 1 -17.68 8.13 23.13
C MET A 1 -16.20 8.26 22.80
N PHE A 2 -15.31 7.56 23.53
CA PHE A 2 -13.86 7.54 23.26
C PHE A 2 -13.46 6.98 21.89
N GLU A 3 -14.03 5.85 21.44
CA GLU A 3 -13.73 5.29 20.10
C GLU A 3 -14.07 6.26 18.97
N LYS A 4 -15.24 6.92 19.03
CA LYS A 4 -15.63 7.92 18.01
C LYS A 4 -14.69 9.13 17.98
N MET A 5 -14.18 9.53 19.15
CA MET A 5 -13.21 10.63 19.26
C MET A 5 -11.85 10.22 18.65
N LEU A 6 -11.42 8.98 18.91
CA LEU A 6 -10.20 8.40 18.34
C LEU A 6 -10.30 8.28 16.80
N THR A 7 -11.44 7.81 16.28
CA THR A 7 -11.71 7.75 14.84
C THR A 7 -11.69 9.15 14.21
N CYS A 8 -12.30 10.16 14.85
CA CYS A 8 -12.22 11.55 14.37
C CYS A 8 -10.77 12.06 14.33
N THR A 9 -9.94 11.77 15.34
CA THR A 9 -8.52 12.13 15.31
C THR A 9 -7.79 11.45 14.17
N HIS A 10 -8.06 10.16 13.90
CA HIS A 10 -7.46 9.44 12.78
C HIS A 10 -7.89 10.03 11.43
N VAL A 11 -9.19 10.31 11.25
CA VAL A 11 -9.71 10.97 10.04
C VAL A 11 -9.03 12.33 9.82
N LEU A 12 -8.90 13.16 10.85
CA LEU A 12 -8.27 14.48 10.74
C LEU A 12 -6.77 14.39 10.40
N VAL A 13 -6.04 13.46 11.01
CA VAL A 13 -4.61 13.24 10.71
C VAL A 13 -4.44 12.78 9.27
N VAL A 14 -5.25 11.83 8.81
CA VAL A 14 -5.18 11.34 7.43
C VAL A 14 -5.62 12.44 6.45
N GLN A 15 -6.66 13.21 6.76
CA GLN A 15 -7.09 14.38 5.99
C GLN A 15 -6.01 15.45 5.87
N PHE A 16 -5.36 15.76 6.97
CA PHE A 16 -4.27 16.72 6.97
C PHE A 16 -3.12 16.24 6.08
N HIS A 17 -2.69 14.98 6.22
CA HIS A 17 -1.59 14.43 5.42
C HIS A 17 -1.92 14.28 3.94
N THR A 18 -3.12 13.79 3.59
CA THR A 18 -3.54 13.63 2.19
C THR A 18 -3.68 14.98 1.50
N ASN A 19 -4.26 15.99 2.17
CA ASN A 19 -4.30 17.34 1.61
C ASN A 19 -2.88 17.93 1.53
N LEU A 20 -2.08 17.87 2.58
CA LEU A 20 -0.70 18.36 2.53
C LEU A 20 0.11 17.72 1.40
N PHE A 21 -0.11 16.44 1.13
CA PHE A 21 0.51 15.72 0.03
C PHE A 21 0.10 16.25 -1.35
N LEU A 22 -1.18 16.56 -1.55
CA LEU A 22 -1.69 17.15 -2.79
C LEU A 22 -1.21 18.60 -3.01
N TRP A 23 -0.93 19.34 -1.94
CA TRP A 23 -0.62 20.78 -2.00
C TRP A 23 0.85 21.14 -1.78
N CYS A 24 1.71 20.19 -1.38
CA CYS A 24 3.10 20.47 -1.01
C CYS A 24 4.07 19.51 -1.73
N GLU A 25 4.82 20.01 -2.71
CA GLU A 25 5.56 19.15 -3.65
C GLU A 25 6.66 18.29 -3.01
N GLN A 26 7.27 18.61 -1.85
CA GLN A 26 8.57 17.99 -1.51
C GLN A 26 8.97 17.65 -0.04
N PRO A 27 8.27 17.97 1.08
CA PRO A 27 8.77 17.57 2.41
C PRO A 27 8.16 16.27 2.98
N VAL A 28 7.21 15.62 2.30
CA VAL A 28 6.39 14.56 2.92
C VAL A 28 7.06 13.16 2.93
N LYS A 29 8.25 13.01 2.32
CA LYS A 29 8.92 11.71 2.12
C LYS A 29 9.01 10.90 3.42
N ASN A 30 9.73 11.35 4.45
CA ASN A 30 9.92 10.57 5.68
C ASN A 30 8.62 10.30 6.46
N ALA A 31 7.63 11.18 6.36
CA ALA A 31 6.34 10.97 7.00
C ALA A 31 5.56 9.81 6.35
N ILE A 32 5.70 9.62 5.03
CA ILE A 32 5.03 8.53 4.30
C ILE A 32 5.47 7.16 4.81
N ILE A 33 6.77 6.94 5.00
CA ILE A 33 7.30 5.67 5.53
C ILE A 33 6.66 5.35 6.89
N ARG A 34 6.50 6.36 7.75
CA ARG A 34 5.97 6.17 9.10
C ARG A 34 4.45 6.00 9.13
N ILE A 35 3.74 6.73 8.26
CA ILE A 35 2.27 6.71 8.26
C ILE A 35 1.70 5.53 7.47
N PHE A 36 2.44 5.01 6.48
CA PHE A 36 1.97 3.92 5.63
C PHE A 36 1.54 2.67 6.42
N PRO A 37 2.36 2.09 7.31
CA PRO A 37 1.98 0.90 8.08
C PRO A 37 0.74 1.16 8.93
N TYR A 38 0.69 2.35 9.52
CA TYR A 38 -0.42 2.79 10.34
C TYR A 38 -1.73 2.87 9.53
N LEU A 39 -1.72 3.43 8.31
CA LEU A 39 -2.88 3.49 7.42
C LEU A 39 -3.40 2.11 6.99
N CYS A 40 -2.51 1.12 6.90
CA CYS A 40 -2.91 -0.27 6.64
C CYS A 40 -3.56 -0.90 7.88
N GLU A 41 -2.99 -0.69 9.06
CA GLU A 41 -3.44 -1.30 10.31
C GLU A 41 -4.81 -0.77 10.78
N ILE A 42 -5.07 0.54 10.65
CA ILE A 42 -6.31 1.15 11.14
C ILE A 42 -7.55 0.79 10.33
N GLU A 43 -7.39 0.23 9.14
CA GLU A 43 -8.52 -0.24 8.34
C GLU A 43 -9.32 -1.34 9.06
N SER A 44 -8.65 -2.14 9.90
CA SER A 44 -9.31 -3.12 10.77
C SER A 44 -10.24 -2.46 11.82
N ILE A 45 -9.94 -1.23 12.24
CA ILE A 45 -10.74 -0.46 13.20
C ILE A 45 -11.93 0.20 12.48
N ALA A 46 -11.77 0.52 11.20
CA ALA A 46 -12.81 1.09 10.34
C ALA A 46 -13.88 0.08 9.87
N ALA A 47 -13.92 -1.14 10.42
CA ALA A 47 -14.70 -2.26 9.87
C ALA A 47 -16.18 -1.94 9.56
N ASN A 48 -16.81 -1.08 10.36
CA ASN A 48 -18.23 -0.70 10.22
C ASN A 48 -18.46 0.69 9.59
N ASP A 49 -17.40 1.40 9.20
CA ASP A 49 -17.47 2.73 8.60
C ASP A 49 -16.89 2.70 7.18
N GLU A 50 -17.77 2.48 6.20
CA GLU A 50 -17.39 2.39 4.80
C GLU A 50 -16.84 3.73 4.25
N GLY A 51 -17.33 4.86 4.78
CA GLY A 51 -16.80 6.17 4.45
C GLY A 51 -15.35 6.31 4.89
N PHE A 52 -15.04 5.87 6.10
CA PHE A 52 -13.67 5.89 6.61
C PHE A 52 -12.74 4.91 5.88
N LYS A 53 -13.20 3.69 5.55
CA LYS A 53 -12.40 2.76 4.72
C LYS A 53 -12.05 3.35 3.35
N ASN A 54 -13.04 3.94 2.67
CA ASN A 54 -12.81 4.61 1.39
C ASN A 54 -11.81 5.77 1.54
N TYR A 55 -11.93 6.52 2.63
CA TYR A 55 -11.00 7.61 2.93
C TYR A 55 -9.54 7.11 3.11
N LEU A 56 -9.36 6.01 3.83
CA LEU A 56 -8.04 5.37 4.01
C LEU A 56 -7.48 4.84 2.69
N ALA A 57 -8.32 4.21 1.86
CA ALA A 57 -7.93 3.70 0.56
C ALA A 57 -7.45 4.82 -0.38
N ILE A 58 -8.22 5.92 -0.49
CA ILE A 58 -7.85 7.10 -1.28
C ILE A 58 -6.53 7.70 -0.77
N SER A 59 -6.39 7.81 0.54
CA SER A 59 -5.19 8.39 1.15
C SER A 59 -3.94 7.57 0.84
N ARG A 60 -4.00 6.24 1.01
CA ARG A 60 -2.92 5.34 0.61
C ARG A 60 -2.61 5.42 -0.88
N HIS A 61 -3.63 5.49 -1.73
CA HIS A 61 -3.43 5.62 -3.17
C HIS A 61 -2.63 6.89 -3.49
N HIS A 62 -3.02 8.06 -2.96
CA HIS A 62 -2.27 9.31 -3.15
C HIS A 62 -0.84 9.23 -2.62
N LEU A 63 -0.61 8.55 -1.49
CA LEU A 63 0.76 8.33 -0.99
C LEU A 63 1.61 7.49 -1.96
N GLY A 64 1.01 6.48 -2.60
CA GLY A 64 1.67 5.66 -3.63
C GLY A 64 1.95 6.44 -4.91
N MET A 65 1.13 7.45 -5.22
CA MET A 65 1.32 8.33 -6.38
C MET A 65 2.50 9.29 -6.25
N ALA A 66 3.06 9.42 -5.05
CA ALA A 66 4.22 10.27 -4.83
C ALA A 66 5.39 9.90 -5.74
N TYR A 67 6.13 10.91 -6.21
CA TYR A 67 7.43 10.65 -6.83
C TYR A 67 8.43 10.22 -5.76
N LEU A 68 8.88 8.97 -5.84
CA LEU A 68 9.75 8.33 -4.87
C LEU A 68 11.14 8.10 -5.47
N HIS A 69 12.17 8.69 -4.83
CA HIS A 69 13.56 8.41 -5.16
C HIS A 69 13.96 6.99 -4.74
N ALA A 70 14.95 6.38 -5.39
CA ALA A 70 15.35 4.98 -5.16
C ALA A 70 15.61 4.64 -3.67
N ASN A 71 16.39 5.46 -2.96
CA ASN A 71 16.66 5.27 -1.52
C ASN A 71 15.39 5.25 -0.66
N PHE A 72 14.35 5.96 -1.09
CA PHE A 72 13.09 6.03 -0.39
C PHE A 72 12.22 4.80 -0.68
N LEU A 73 12.22 4.32 -1.92
CA LEU A 73 11.54 3.08 -2.31
C LEU A 73 12.06 1.88 -1.53
N GLU A 74 13.38 1.76 -1.30
CA GLU A 74 13.95 0.69 -0.47
C GLU A 74 13.30 0.63 0.92
N ALA A 75 13.29 1.76 1.64
CA ALA A 75 12.74 1.82 2.98
C ALA A 75 11.23 1.56 3.00
N LEU A 76 10.51 2.03 1.98
CA LEU A 76 9.06 1.81 1.86
C LEU A 76 8.73 0.36 1.51
N ILE A 77 9.53 -0.31 0.66
CA ILE A 77 9.37 -1.74 0.34
C ILE A 77 9.66 -2.59 1.59
N GLN A 78 10.64 -2.22 2.41
CA GLN A 78 10.86 -2.91 3.70
C GLN A 78 9.65 -2.79 4.62
N GLN A 79 9.02 -1.60 4.71
CA GLN A 79 7.79 -1.43 5.46
C GLN A 79 6.63 -2.24 4.87
N LEU A 80 6.51 -2.28 3.54
CA LEU A 80 5.52 -3.09 2.85
C LEU A 80 5.67 -4.58 3.19
N GLU A 81 6.89 -5.12 3.08
CA GLU A 81 7.23 -6.50 3.44
C GLU A 81 6.86 -6.78 4.90
N GLN A 82 7.13 -5.85 5.83
CA GLN A 82 6.75 -5.98 7.23
C GLN A 82 5.23 -6.03 7.42
N VAL A 83 4.47 -5.11 6.82
CA VAL A 83 3.00 -5.05 6.95
C VAL A 83 2.34 -6.30 6.36
N CYS A 84 2.90 -6.86 5.29
CA CYS A 84 2.43 -8.12 4.71
C CYS A 84 2.61 -9.33 5.65
N THR A 85 3.35 -9.21 6.76
CA THR A 85 3.41 -10.25 7.81
C THR A 85 2.48 -9.99 8.99
N SER A 86 1.69 -8.91 8.94
CA SER A 86 0.72 -8.58 9.99
C SER A 86 -0.29 -9.70 10.22
N PRO A 87 -0.66 -10.01 11.47
CA PRO A 87 -1.74 -10.97 11.75
C PRO A 87 -3.10 -10.46 11.27
N LYS A 88 -3.25 -9.16 11.00
CA LYS A 88 -4.49 -8.57 10.51
C LYS A 88 -4.56 -8.63 8.99
N TRP A 89 -5.44 -9.48 8.46
CA TRP A 89 -5.62 -9.65 7.02
C TRP A 89 -5.97 -8.32 6.30
N ASN A 90 -6.72 -7.43 6.95
CA ASN A 90 -7.04 -6.10 6.39
C ASN A 90 -5.78 -5.27 6.12
N ALA A 91 -4.79 -5.33 7.01
CA ALA A 91 -3.53 -4.61 6.84
C ALA A 91 -2.71 -5.19 5.68
N ARG A 92 -2.62 -6.53 5.60
CA ARG A 92 -1.96 -7.23 4.48
C ARG A 92 -2.63 -6.89 3.14
N ARG A 93 -3.97 -6.88 3.09
CA ARG A 93 -4.74 -6.49 1.89
C ARG A 93 -4.43 -5.04 1.48
N ALA A 94 -4.49 -4.11 2.44
CA ALA A 94 -4.22 -2.69 2.22
C ALA A 94 -2.78 -2.45 1.72
N ALA A 95 -1.80 -3.21 2.24
CA ALA A 95 -0.41 -3.16 1.81
C ALA A 95 -0.27 -3.55 0.33
N ILE A 96 -0.87 -4.65 -0.12
CA ILE A 96 -0.77 -5.06 -1.52
C ILE A 96 -1.47 -4.07 -2.47
N GLN A 97 -2.61 -3.50 -2.08
CA GLN A 97 -3.25 -2.41 -2.84
C GLN A 97 -2.35 -1.17 -2.97
N PHE A 98 -1.64 -0.84 -1.89
CA PHE A 98 -0.68 0.25 -1.89
C PHE A 98 0.51 -0.05 -2.82
N ALA A 99 1.04 -1.29 -2.80
CA ALA A 99 2.14 -1.70 -3.66
C ALA A 99 1.81 -1.48 -5.15
N GLN A 100 0.60 -1.86 -5.57
CA GLN A 100 0.13 -1.65 -6.94
C GLN A 100 0.18 -0.16 -7.33
N SER A 101 -0.36 0.72 -6.48
CA SER A 101 -0.36 2.17 -6.71
C SER A 101 1.05 2.74 -6.74
N MET A 102 1.88 2.36 -5.77
CA MET A 102 3.29 2.79 -5.66
C MET A 102 4.10 2.45 -6.91
N ILE A 103 3.98 1.21 -7.39
CA ILE A 103 4.77 0.72 -8.53
C ILE A 103 4.32 1.36 -9.83
N PHE A 104 3.01 1.50 -10.06
CA PHE A 104 2.51 2.08 -11.32
C PHE A 104 2.95 3.54 -11.49
N TRP A 105 2.95 4.32 -10.40
CA TRP A 105 3.38 5.71 -10.45
C TRP A 105 4.91 5.88 -10.41
N ASN A 106 5.65 4.87 -9.94
CA ASN A 106 7.10 4.90 -9.83
C ASN A 106 7.80 3.83 -10.68
N LEU A 107 7.18 3.41 -11.79
CA LEU A 107 7.55 2.19 -12.53
C LEU A 107 9.06 2.09 -12.80
N PHE A 108 9.66 3.15 -13.33
CA PHE A 108 11.09 3.17 -13.67
C PHE A 108 11.99 3.09 -12.44
N ASN A 109 11.66 3.84 -11.38
CA ASN A 109 12.42 3.83 -10.13
C ASN A 109 12.22 2.51 -9.35
N ALA A 110 11.09 1.84 -9.55
CA ALA A 110 10.74 0.59 -8.90
C ALA A 110 11.33 -0.64 -9.60
N ARG A 111 11.82 -0.54 -10.86
CA ARG A 111 12.35 -1.70 -11.62
C ARG A 111 13.39 -2.53 -10.88
N PRO A 112 14.38 -1.95 -10.17
CA PRO A 112 15.38 -2.72 -9.43
C PRO A 112 14.77 -3.65 -8.36
N TYR A 113 13.53 -3.41 -7.95
CA TYR A 113 12.83 -4.15 -6.91
C TYR A 113 11.83 -5.19 -7.44
N ALA A 114 11.74 -5.38 -8.77
CA ALA A 114 10.74 -6.22 -9.40
C ALA A 114 10.72 -7.65 -8.82
N GLN A 115 11.88 -8.27 -8.63
CA GLN A 115 11.94 -9.62 -8.07
C GLN A 115 11.46 -9.72 -6.62
N ARG A 116 11.79 -8.73 -5.77
CA ARG A 116 11.33 -8.70 -4.38
C ARG A 116 9.81 -8.58 -4.29
N LEU A 117 9.27 -7.66 -5.10
CA LEU A 117 7.83 -7.42 -5.16
C LEU A 117 7.08 -8.58 -5.82
N HIS A 118 7.69 -9.27 -6.79
CA HIS A 118 7.14 -10.49 -7.35
C HIS A 118 6.98 -11.57 -6.27
N VAL A 119 8.06 -11.87 -5.54
CA VAL A 119 8.04 -12.86 -4.45
C VAL A 119 7.04 -12.48 -3.37
N LEU A 120 6.94 -11.19 -3.02
CA LEU A 120 5.97 -10.70 -2.04
C LEU A 120 4.53 -10.95 -2.49
N VAL A 121 4.18 -10.60 -3.73
CA VAL A 121 2.83 -10.79 -4.27
C VAL A 121 2.49 -12.27 -4.42
N LEU A 122 3.45 -13.10 -4.84
CA LEU A 122 3.27 -14.55 -4.87
C LEU A 122 2.98 -15.12 -3.48
N LYS A 123 3.70 -14.71 -2.44
CA LYS A 123 3.39 -15.13 -1.05
C LYS A 123 1.95 -14.76 -0.67
N CYS A 124 1.47 -13.57 -1.04
CA CYS A 124 0.09 -13.15 -0.79
C CYS A 124 -0.96 -13.89 -1.65
N LEU A 125 -0.57 -14.46 -2.79
CA LEU A 125 -1.46 -15.28 -3.61
C LEU A 125 -1.82 -16.61 -2.91
N PHE A 126 -0.96 -17.08 -2.01
CA PHE A 126 -1.17 -18.26 -1.18
C PHE A 126 -1.64 -17.91 0.25
N ASP A 127 -2.06 -16.66 0.50
CA ASP A 127 -2.58 -16.24 1.80
C ASP A 127 -3.86 -17.02 2.16
N GLU A 128 -4.10 -17.24 3.45
CA GLU A 128 -5.29 -17.93 3.97
C GLU A 128 -6.59 -17.17 3.65
N GLN A 129 -6.54 -15.84 3.58
CA GLN A 129 -7.70 -14.98 3.36
C GLN A 129 -7.99 -14.77 1.87
N LEU A 130 -9.23 -15.01 1.46
CA LEU A 130 -9.67 -14.88 0.05
C LEU A 130 -9.42 -13.49 -0.52
N GLU A 131 -9.75 -12.45 0.23
CA GLU A 131 -9.67 -11.04 -0.20
C GLU A 131 -8.23 -10.62 -0.47
N ILE A 132 -7.25 -11.20 0.24
CA ILE A 132 -5.83 -10.97 -0.04
C ILE A 132 -5.45 -11.66 -1.34
N ARG A 133 -5.85 -12.93 -1.52
CA ARG A 133 -5.56 -13.67 -2.77
C ARG A 133 -6.13 -12.97 -4.00
N LEU A 134 -7.34 -12.43 -3.92
CA LEU A 134 -7.97 -11.65 -5.00
C LEU A 134 -7.20 -10.37 -5.31
N VAL A 135 -6.78 -9.62 -4.30
CA VAL A 135 -5.98 -8.41 -4.50
C VAL A 135 -4.58 -8.74 -5.04
N ALA A 136 -3.96 -9.82 -4.56
CA ALA A 136 -2.67 -10.29 -5.04
C ALA A 136 -2.75 -10.71 -6.52
N SER A 137 -3.80 -11.44 -6.93
CA SER A 137 -3.97 -11.85 -8.33
C SER A 137 -4.18 -10.66 -9.27
N MET A 138 -5.01 -9.69 -8.88
CA MET A 138 -5.18 -8.44 -9.64
C MET A 138 -3.88 -7.64 -9.73
N THR A 139 -3.12 -7.57 -8.64
CA THR A 139 -1.84 -6.86 -8.59
C THR A 139 -0.81 -7.52 -9.50
N LEU A 140 -0.67 -8.85 -9.42
CA LEU A 140 0.24 -9.64 -10.25
C LEU A 140 -0.11 -9.50 -11.73
N SER A 141 -1.40 -9.60 -12.08
CA SER A 141 -1.88 -9.37 -13.45
C SER A 141 -1.48 -7.98 -13.94
N GLY A 142 -1.65 -6.96 -13.12
CA GLY A 142 -1.23 -5.59 -13.42
C GLY A 142 0.29 -5.46 -13.65
N PHE A 143 1.12 -6.15 -12.86
CA PHE A 143 2.58 -6.15 -13.03
C PHE A 143 3.01 -6.79 -14.35
N TYR A 144 2.34 -7.85 -14.78
CA TYR A 144 2.58 -8.45 -16.09
C TYR A 144 2.13 -7.52 -17.22
N GLN A 145 0.93 -6.94 -17.12
CA GLN A 145 0.37 -6.05 -18.15
C GLN A 145 1.25 -4.82 -18.41
N CYS A 146 1.86 -4.25 -17.38
CA CYS A 146 2.75 -3.09 -17.54
C CYS A 146 4.22 -3.46 -17.78
N ASN A 147 4.54 -4.74 -18.00
CA ASN A 147 5.90 -5.26 -18.17
C ASN A 147 6.84 -4.85 -17.00
N TYR A 148 6.28 -4.80 -15.79
CA TYR A 148 7.07 -4.65 -14.57
C TYR A 148 7.73 -5.97 -14.20
N ILE A 149 6.97 -7.05 -14.31
CA ILE A 149 7.46 -8.44 -14.25
C ILE A 149 7.27 -9.03 -15.65
N GLN A 150 8.26 -9.78 -16.13
CA GLN A 150 8.11 -10.55 -17.37
C GLN A 150 7.58 -11.93 -17.05
N VAL A 151 6.62 -12.40 -17.84
CA VAL A 151 6.13 -13.78 -17.75
C VAL A 151 7.27 -14.70 -18.15
N THR A 152 7.74 -15.52 -17.21
CA THR A 152 8.68 -16.59 -17.54
C THR A 152 7.91 -17.86 -17.89
N PRO A 153 8.51 -18.80 -18.63
CA PRO A 153 7.86 -20.07 -18.94
C PRO A 153 7.46 -20.90 -17.70
N GLU A 154 8.03 -20.60 -16.53
CA GLU A 154 7.73 -21.24 -15.25
C GLU A 154 6.43 -20.72 -14.60
N ASP A 155 5.92 -19.57 -15.07
CA ASP A 155 4.69 -18.92 -14.58
C ASP A 155 3.43 -19.36 -15.35
N LEU A 156 3.56 -20.22 -16.38
CA LEU A 156 2.48 -20.73 -17.26
C LEU A 156 2.25 -22.24 -17.04
#